data_AF-A0A8C2EYB5-F1
#
_entry.id   AF-A0A8C2EYB5-F1
#
_cell.length_a   1.000
_cell.length_b   1.000
_cell.length_c   1.000
_cell.angle_alpha   90.00
_cell.angle_beta   90.00
_cell.angle_gamma   90.00
#
_symmetry.space_group_name_H-M   'P 1'
#
loop_
_entity.id
_entity.type
_entity.pdbx_description
1 polymer ?
#
loop_
_entity_poly.entity_id
_entity_poly.type
_entity_poly.pdbx_seq_one_letter_code
_entity_poly.pdbx_strand_id
1 'polypeptide(L)'
;MGDDNVVSRLGSLKALLGIVAGAGASYGVYKLVFSRAGDVNTKKSAKNLIVQPGSLMAKVMLLSLLQSSPNPEERRNVLVTLGNAAAFTVNQDLLREFGGLHIIAGFLSDPSPEIRVQTLNALNNLSMNICNQEQLKIYLPSVMQMIETSPVNSDLQLAALRLLTNLSVTDNHQHLMKNSITLLLSLLIVSNDIQVLKVLVNLSSNPDLMDDIVQAQVNKHVFYGLAA
;
A
#
# COMPACT_ATOMS: atom_id res chain seq x y z
N MET A 1 28.46 -37.98 6.38
CA MET A 1 27.09 -37.90 6.94
C MET A 1 26.89 -36.49 7.47
N GLY A 2 26.34 -35.57 6.67
CA GLY A 2 26.26 -34.16 7.05
C GLY A 2 25.38 -33.26 6.17
N ASP A 3 25.06 -33.66 4.94
CA ASP A 3 24.44 -32.73 3.98
C ASP A 3 22.91 -32.88 3.85
N ASP A 4 22.34 -34.03 4.22
CA ASP A 4 20.91 -34.31 4.05
C ASP A 4 20.00 -33.51 4.99
N ASN A 5 20.53 -33.07 6.14
CA ASN A 5 19.77 -32.35 7.16
C ASN A 5 19.68 -30.83 6.89
N VAL A 6 20.63 -30.29 6.11
CA VAL A 6 20.63 -28.87 5.71
C VAL A 6 19.67 -28.64 4.55
N VAL A 7 19.68 -29.55 3.57
CA VAL A 7 18.82 -29.48 2.38
C VAL A 7 17.34 -29.71 2.74
N SER A 8 17.04 -30.62 3.68
CA SER A 8 15.65 -30.85 4.13
C SER A 8 15.08 -29.67 4.94
N ARG A 9 15.91 -29.02 5.78
CA ARG A 9 15.53 -27.81 6.52
C ARG A 9 15.28 -26.63 5.58
N LEU A 10 16.10 -26.46 4.55
CA LEU A 10 15.93 -25.41 3.55
C LEU A 10 14.64 -25.59 2.71
N GLY A 11 14.30 -26.85 2.39
CA GLY A 11 13.04 -27.20 1.71
C GLY A 11 11.81 -26.92 2.58
N SER A 12 11.87 -27.30 3.86
CA SER A 12 10.78 -27.06 4.83
C SER A 12 10.54 -25.58 5.09
N LEU A 13 11.59 -24.75 5.11
CA LEU A 13 11.46 -23.31 5.29
C LEU A 13 10.78 -22.66 4.07
N LYS A 14 11.15 -23.05 2.84
CA LYS A 14 10.51 -22.56 1.60
C LYS A 14 9.03 -22.94 1.50
N ALA A 15 8.66 -24.12 2.00
CA ALA A 15 7.27 -24.56 2.07
C ALA A 15 6.49 -23.79 3.15
N LEU A 16 7.05 -23.60 4.35
CA LEU A 16 6.44 -22.84 5.45
C LEU A 16 6.29 -21.35 5.12
N LEU A 17 7.29 -20.80 4.42
CA LEU A 17 7.29 -19.48 3.79
C LEU A 17 6.06 -19.33 2.87
N GLY A 18 5.73 -20.34 2.06
CA GLY A 18 4.56 -20.33 1.18
C GLY A 18 3.20 -20.33 1.89
N ILE A 19 3.14 -20.86 3.12
CA ILE A 19 1.88 -21.08 3.87
C ILE A 19 1.43 -19.83 4.64
N VAL A 20 2.34 -18.95 5.07
CA VAL A 20 2.00 -17.85 6.00
C VAL A 20 2.07 -16.45 5.36
N ALA A 21 2.71 -16.30 4.20
CA ALA A 21 2.88 -15.00 3.55
C ALA A 21 2.21 -14.91 2.16
N GLY A 22 1.59 -15.99 1.67
CA GLY A 22 1.35 -16.21 0.24
C GLY A 22 2.69 -16.40 -0.48
N ALA A 23 2.76 -17.32 -1.44
CA ALA A 23 4.02 -17.79 -2.04
C ALA A 23 4.98 -16.70 -2.58
N GLY A 24 4.51 -15.45 -2.78
CA GLY A 24 5.32 -14.32 -3.26
C GLY A 24 6.03 -13.47 -2.19
N ALA A 25 5.43 -13.19 -1.03
CA ALA A 25 6.02 -12.25 -0.05
C ALA A 25 7.23 -12.86 0.68
N SER A 26 7.20 -14.17 0.87
CA SER A 26 8.13 -14.96 1.65
C SER A 26 9.55 -14.95 1.08
N TYR A 27 9.68 -15.06 -0.25
CA TYR A 27 10.97 -15.01 -0.94
C TYR A 27 11.56 -13.59 -0.95
N GLY A 28 10.73 -12.55 -1.07
CA GLY A 28 11.15 -11.16 -1.01
C GLY A 28 11.79 -10.81 0.34
N VAL A 29 11.14 -11.18 1.44
CA VAL A 29 11.70 -11.02 2.80
C VAL A 29 13.03 -11.76 2.93
N TYR A 30 13.08 -13.02 2.51
CA TYR A 30 14.30 -13.84 2.61
C TYR A 30 15.47 -13.18 1.85
N LYS A 31 15.27 -12.79 0.59
CA LYS A 31 16.34 -12.17 -0.22
C LYS A 31 16.81 -10.86 0.40
N LEU A 32 15.91 -9.97 0.83
CA LEU A 32 16.29 -8.66 1.36
C LEU A 32 16.99 -8.76 2.73
N VAL A 33 16.48 -9.59 3.63
CA VAL A 33 17.05 -9.75 4.98
C VAL A 33 18.39 -10.49 4.93
N PHE A 34 18.51 -11.54 4.12
CA PHE A 34 19.70 -12.42 4.15
C PHE A 34 20.76 -12.07 3.09
N SER A 35 20.46 -11.33 2.02
CA SER A 35 21.49 -10.85 1.08
C SER A 35 22.38 -9.75 1.68
N ARG A 36 21.86 -8.93 2.62
CA ARG A 36 22.63 -7.87 3.28
C ARG A 36 23.62 -8.38 4.34
N ALA A 37 23.43 -9.62 4.83
CA ALA A 37 24.38 -10.29 5.73
C ALA A 37 25.67 -10.76 5.02
N GLY A 38 25.73 -10.65 3.69
CA GLY A 38 26.88 -11.02 2.87
C GLY A 38 28.01 -9.98 2.85
N ASP A 39 27.72 -8.70 3.11
CA ASP A 39 28.67 -7.61 2.94
C ASP A 39 28.96 -6.87 4.27
N VAL A 40 30.25 -6.74 4.57
CA VAL A 40 30.86 -5.97 5.68
C VAL A 40 30.59 -6.47 7.12
N ASN A 41 31.62 -7.10 7.71
CA ASN A 41 32.04 -7.22 9.13
C ASN A 41 31.03 -7.35 10.30
N THR A 42 29.74 -7.52 10.06
CA THR A 42 28.69 -7.67 11.07
C THR A 42 28.46 -9.14 11.46
N LYS A 43 29.35 -10.05 11.00
CA LYS A 43 29.22 -11.51 11.09
C LYS A 43 29.22 -12.08 12.51
N LYS A 44 29.55 -11.32 13.56
CA LYS A 44 29.50 -11.81 14.95
C LYS A 44 28.19 -11.48 15.68
N SER A 45 27.49 -10.40 15.31
CA SER A 45 26.24 -10.01 15.98
C SER A 45 24.99 -10.53 15.27
N ALA A 46 25.02 -10.69 13.94
CA ALA A 46 23.88 -11.17 13.16
C ALA A 46 23.68 -12.69 13.19
N LYS A 47 24.69 -13.48 13.60
CA LYS A 47 24.61 -14.95 13.65
C LYS A 47 23.69 -15.48 14.75
N ASN A 48 23.29 -14.66 15.71
CA ASN A 48 22.43 -15.07 16.83
C ASN A 48 20.96 -14.66 16.67
N LEU A 49 20.60 -13.88 15.65
CA LEU A 49 19.20 -13.57 15.37
C LEU A 49 18.61 -14.59 14.41
N ILE A 50 18.07 -15.68 14.96
CA ILE A 50 17.20 -16.60 14.23
C ILE A 50 15.87 -15.87 14.00
N VAL A 51 15.80 -14.99 13.00
CA VAL A 51 14.54 -14.36 12.60
C VAL A 51 13.75 -15.39 11.81
N GLN A 52 12.74 -15.99 12.46
CA GLN A 52 11.83 -16.87 11.74
C GLN A 52 11.12 -16.09 10.63
N PRO A 53 11.03 -16.62 9.41
CA PRO A 53 10.34 -15.93 8.34
C PRO A 53 8.84 -15.78 8.65
N GLY A 54 8.31 -14.56 8.50
CA GLY A 54 6.94 -14.23 8.92
C GLY A 54 6.81 -13.79 10.38
N SER A 55 7.89 -13.86 11.18
CA SER A 55 7.90 -13.33 12.54
C SER A 55 7.69 -11.81 12.53
N LEU A 56 7.13 -11.32 13.63
CA LEU A 56 7.00 -9.90 13.91
C LEU A 56 8.32 -9.13 13.69
N MET A 57 9.44 -9.72 14.10
CA MET A 57 10.77 -9.12 13.95
C MET A 57 11.14 -8.85 12.48
N ALA A 58 10.74 -9.74 11.56
CA ALA A 58 10.97 -9.52 10.13
C ALA A 58 10.21 -8.30 9.60
N LYS A 59 8.97 -8.07 10.05
CA LYS A 59 8.16 -6.91 9.63
C LYS A 59 8.74 -5.59 10.13
N VAL A 60 9.15 -5.56 11.40
CA VAL A 60 9.84 -4.38 11.99
C VAL A 60 11.13 -4.09 11.23
N MET A 61 11.89 -5.11 10.87
CA MET A 61 13.11 -4.95 10.08
C MET A 61 12.82 -4.39 8.67
N LEU A 62 11.74 -4.81 8.02
CA LEU A 62 11.33 -4.24 6.72
C LEU A 62 10.95 -2.77 6.83
N LEU A 63 10.23 -2.36 7.87
CA LEU A 63 9.90 -0.95 8.11
C LEU A 63 11.17 -0.11 8.31
N SER A 64 12.12 -0.61 9.10
CA SER A 64 13.42 0.04 9.28
C SER A 64 14.22 0.11 7.97
N LEU A 65 14.18 -0.95 7.16
CA LEU A 65 14.87 -0.99 5.86
C LEU A 65 14.26 0.01 4.87
N LEU A 66 12.93 0.12 4.85
CA LEU A 66 12.21 1.07 4.01
C LEU A 66 12.66 2.51 4.30
N GLN A 67 12.78 2.89 5.58
CA GLN A 67 13.20 4.23 5.99
C GLN A 67 14.69 4.50 5.76
N SER A 68 15.55 3.49 5.94
CA SER A 68 17.01 3.68 5.94
C SER A 68 17.65 3.49 4.56
N SER A 69 16.98 2.84 3.61
CA SER A 69 17.60 2.52 2.33
C SER A 69 17.68 3.73 1.38
N PRO A 70 18.89 4.11 0.93
CA PRO A 70 19.05 5.14 -0.10
C PRO A 70 18.66 4.62 -1.50
N ASN A 71 18.57 3.30 -1.71
CA ASN A 71 18.33 2.69 -3.01
C ASN A 71 16.82 2.60 -3.31
N PRO A 72 16.31 3.31 -4.34
CA PRO A 72 14.90 3.26 -4.71
C PRO A 72 14.41 1.85 -5.03
N GLU A 73 15.19 1.02 -5.73
CA GLU A 73 14.80 -0.35 -6.06
C GLU A 73 14.63 -1.23 -4.82
N GLU A 74 15.46 -1.01 -3.79
CA GLU A 74 15.30 -1.71 -2.52
C GLU A 74 14.02 -1.25 -1.81
N ARG A 75 13.76 0.06 -1.74
CA ARG A 75 12.51 0.59 -1.17
C ARG A 75 11.28 0.04 -1.90
N ARG A 76 11.31 0.00 -3.24
CA ARG A 76 10.26 -0.58 -4.08
C ARG A 76 9.99 -2.03 -3.71
N ASN A 77 11.03 -2.85 -3.61
CA ASN A 77 10.91 -4.27 -3.26
C ASN A 77 10.38 -4.47 -1.83
N VAL A 78 10.79 -3.62 -0.89
CA VAL A 78 10.28 -3.63 0.48
C VAL A 78 8.79 -3.28 0.51
N LEU A 79 8.35 -2.24 -0.20
CA LEU A 79 6.94 -1.85 -0.30
C LEU A 79 6.07 -2.96 -0.91
N VAL A 80 6.52 -3.59 -2.00
CA VAL A 80 5.84 -4.76 -2.59
C VAL A 80 5.70 -5.89 -1.56
N THR A 81 6.76 -6.16 -0.81
CA THR A 81 6.79 -7.23 0.20
C THR A 81 5.83 -6.92 1.36
N LEU A 82 5.84 -5.69 1.87
CA LEU A 82 4.91 -5.22 2.90
C LEU A 82 3.46 -5.24 2.41
N GLY A 83 3.20 -4.82 1.18
CA GLY A 83 1.87 -4.83 0.57
C GLY A 83 1.31 -6.24 0.42
N ASN A 84 2.12 -7.20 -0.04
CA ASN A 84 1.70 -8.60 -0.11
C ASN A 84 1.45 -9.19 1.29
N ALA A 85 2.29 -8.87 2.26
CA ALA A 85 2.08 -9.29 3.64
C ALA A 85 0.78 -8.71 4.23
N ALA A 86 0.42 -7.47 3.87
CA ALA A 86 -0.81 -6.81 4.32
C ALA A 86 -2.10 -7.41 3.74
N ALA A 87 -2.04 -8.42 2.87
CA ALA A 87 -3.22 -9.17 2.44
C ALA A 87 -3.86 -10.00 3.57
N PHE A 88 -3.16 -10.22 4.69
CA PHE A 88 -3.65 -10.97 5.84
C PHE A 88 -3.99 -10.03 7.00
N THR A 89 -5.17 -10.17 7.60
CA THR A 89 -5.67 -9.28 8.67
C THR A 89 -4.71 -9.20 9.87
N VAL A 90 -4.16 -10.33 10.32
CA VAL A 90 -3.16 -10.36 11.41
C VAL A 90 -1.95 -9.47 11.09
N ASN A 91 -1.55 -9.40 9.82
CA ASN A 91 -0.42 -8.56 9.42
C ASN A 91 -0.81 -7.08 9.34
N GLN A 92 -2.06 -6.78 8.98
CA GLN A 92 -2.61 -5.43 8.98
C GLN A 92 -2.63 -4.84 10.39
N ASP A 93 -3.07 -5.62 11.39
CA ASP A 93 -3.11 -5.19 12.80
C ASP A 93 -1.70 -4.96 13.35
N LEU A 94 -0.79 -5.92 13.14
CA LEU A 94 0.60 -5.77 13.59
C LEU A 94 1.25 -4.53 12.94
N LEU A 95 1.12 -4.35 11.61
CA LEU A 95 1.71 -3.18 10.95
C LEU A 95 1.14 -1.86 11.51
N ARG A 96 -0.13 -1.80 11.92
CA ARG A 96 -0.71 -0.65 12.62
C ARG A 96 -0.07 -0.45 14.00
N GLU A 97 0.00 -1.50 14.82
CA GLU A 97 0.56 -1.44 16.19
C GLU A 97 2.02 -0.98 16.22
N PHE A 98 2.80 -1.31 15.20
CA PHE A 98 4.20 -0.88 15.06
C PHE A 98 4.39 0.45 14.33
N GLY A 99 3.32 1.24 14.13
CA GLY A 99 3.39 2.55 13.45
C GLY A 99 3.67 2.46 11.94
N GLY A 100 3.60 1.27 11.36
CA GLY A 100 3.91 0.99 9.96
C GLY A 100 3.02 1.73 8.97
N LEU A 101 1.77 2.07 9.33
CA LEU A 101 0.87 2.85 8.47
C LEU A 101 1.49 4.20 8.10
N HIS A 102 1.98 4.94 9.09
CA HIS A 102 2.57 6.27 8.89
C HIS A 102 3.93 6.19 8.20
N ILE A 103 4.73 5.16 8.53
CA ILE A 103 6.02 4.91 7.87
C ILE A 103 5.82 4.65 6.37
N ILE A 104 4.88 3.77 6.01
CA ILE A 104 4.57 3.43 4.62
C ILE A 104 3.98 4.67 3.92
N ALA A 105 3.01 5.35 4.53
CA ALA A 105 2.39 6.54 3.95
C ALA A 105 3.35 7.71 3.75
N GLY A 106 4.47 7.77 4.48
CA GLY A 106 5.55 8.73 4.24
C GLY A 106 6.16 8.65 2.84
N PHE A 107 5.96 7.54 2.12
CA PHE A 107 6.42 7.37 0.73
C PHE A 107 5.42 7.83 -0.32
N LEU A 108 4.25 8.35 0.06
CA LEU A 108 3.30 8.99 -0.87
C LEU A 108 3.90 10.24 -1.54
N SER A 109 4.90 10.87 -0.91
CA SER A 109 5.63 12.02 -1.44
C SER A 109 6.99 11.65 -2.05
N ASP A 110 7.29 10.36 -2.29
CA ASP A 110 8.54 9.96 -2.96
C ASP A 110 8.57 10.52 -4.40
N PRO A 111 9.70 11.08 -4.86
CA PRO A 111 9.80 11.63 -6.22
C PRO A 111 9.57 10.59 -7.31
N SER A 112 9.81 9.30 -7.06
CA SER A 112 9.54 8.23 -8.03
C SER A 112 8.04 7.89 -8.07
N PRO A 113 7.37 8.00 -9.25
CA PRO A 113 6.00 7.53 -9.42
C PRO A 113 5.84 6.04 -9.09
N GLU A 114 6.85 5.21 -9.40
CA GLU A 114 6.80 3.76 -9.16
C GLU A 114 6.78 3.44 -7.66
N ILE A 115 7.55 4.18 -6.85
CA ILE A 115 7.52 4.07 -5.39
C ILE A 115 6.15 4.48 -4.84
N ARG A 116 5.58 5.57 -5.35
CA ARG A 116 4.23 6.02 -4.97
C ARG A 116 3.17 4.98 -5.31
N VAL A 117 3.25 4.34 -6.49
CA VAL A 117 2.35 3.23 -6.87
C VAL A 117 2.46 2.07 -5.87
N GLN A 118 3.68 1.63 -5.51
CA GLN A 118 3.83 0.52 -4.55
C GLN A 118 3.38 0.90 -3.14
N THR A 119 3.56 2.17 -2.76
CA THR A 119 3.05 2.71 -1.50
C THR A 119 1.53 2.64 -1.46
N LEU A 120 0.84 3.13 -2.50
CA LEU A 120 -0.61 3.08 -2.61
C LEU A 120 -1.14 1.64 -2.58
N ASN A 121 -0.48 0.70 -3.29
CA ASN A 121 -0.87 -0.70 -3.28
C ASN A 121 -0.75 -1.33 -1.88
N ALA A 122 0.32 -1.02 -1.14
CA ALA A 122 0.47 -1.47 0.24
C ALA A 122 -0.61 -0.88 1.16
N LEU A 123 -0.86 0.42 1.06
CA LEU A 123 -1.93 1.11 1.81
C LEU A 123 -3.33 0.59 1.45
N ASN A 124 -3.57 0.22 0.19
CA ASN A 124 -4.83 -0.37 -0.25
C ASN A 124 -5.11 -1.68 0.49
N ASN A 125 -4.12 -2.57 0.60
CA ASN A 125 -4.30 -3.81 1.36
C ASN A 125 -4.44 -3.55 2.87
N LEU A 126 -3.68 -2.59 3.40
CA LEU A 126 -3.79 -2.19 4.82
C LEU A 126 -5.14 -1.58 5.17
N SER A 127 -5.74 -0.82 4.26
CA SER A 127 -7.04 -0.14 4.45
C SER A 127 -8.23 -1.09 4.39
N MET A 128 -8.06 -2.37 4.06
CA MET A 128 -9.14 -3.36 4.22
C MET A 128 -9.55 -3.57 5.68
N ASN A 129 -8.72 -3.14 6.63
CA ASN A 129 -9.03 -3.11 8.05
C ASN A 129 -9.58 -1.74 8.47
N ILE A 130 -10.81 -1.70 8.98
CA ILE A 130 -11.51 -0.47 9.39
C ILE A 130 -10.69 0.32 10.44
N CYS A 131 -10.04 -0.35 11.39
CA CYS A 131 -9.19 0.32 12.38
C CYS A 131 -7.97 0.99 11.75
N ASN A 132 -7.48 0.49 10.61
CA ASN A 132 -6.42 1.16 9.84
C ASN A 132 -6.97 2.37 9.09
N GLN A 133 -8.20 2.31 8.58
CA GLN A 133 -8.82 3.44 7.87
C GLN A 133 -8.89 4.69 8.76
N GLU A 134 -9.23 4.52 10.05
CA GLU A 134 -9.25 5.62 11.02
C GLU A 134 -7.92 6.37 11.14
N GLN A 135 -6.79 5.68 10.99
CA GLN A 135 -5.46 6.32 10.98
C GLN A 135 -5.09 6.84 9.60
N LEU A 136 -5.50 6.15 8.54
CA LEU A 136 -5.13 6.49 7.16
C LEU A 136 -5.93 7.67 6.58
N LYS A 137 -7.09 8.02 7.17
CA LYS A 137 -7.94 9.11 6.68
C LYS A 137 -7.22 10.47 6.57
N ILE A 138 -6.18 10.70 7.35
CA ILE A 138 -5.38 11.93 7.30
C ILE A 138 -4.64 12.11 5.96
N TYR A 139 -4.45 11.03 5.19
CA TYR A 139 -3.79 11.05 3.89
C TYR A 139 -4.76 11.24 2.72
N LEU A 140 -6.09 11.30 2.96
CA LEU A 140 -7.10 11.54 1.91
C LEU A 140 -6.78 12.77 1.05
N PRO A 141 -6.40 13.94 1.59
CA PRO A 141 -6.05 15.10 0.76
C PRO A 141 -4.92 14.82 -0.23
N SER A 142 -3.86 14.12 0.21
CA SER A 142 -2.74 13.75 -0.66
C SER A 142 -3.14 12.74 -1.73
N VAL A 143 -3.99 11.78 -1.39
CA VAL A 143 -4.52 10.79 -2.34
C VAL A 143 -5.39 11.46 -3.40
N MET A 144 -6.26 12.40 -3.00
CA MET A 144 -7.11 13.16 -3.92
C MET A 144 -6.31 14.06 -4.86
N GLN A 145 -5.32 14.78 -4.33
CA GLN A 145 -4.40 15.58 -5.14
C GLN A 145 -3.66 14.71 -6.17
N MET A 146 -3.27 13.49 -5.79
CA MET A 146 -2.63 12.55 -6.71
C MET A 146 -3.59 12.10 -7.82
N ILE A 147 -4.87 11.85 -7.51
CA ILE A 147 -5.88 11.53 -8.53
C ILE A 147 -6.07 12.68 -9.51
N GLU A 148 -6.14 13.92 -9.01
CA GLU A 148 -6.34 15.13 -9.81
C GLU A 148 -5.17 15.42 -10.76
N THR A 149 -3.94 15.27 -10.27
CA THR A 149 -2.73 15.69 -10.99
C THR A 149 -2.12 14.61 -11.88
N SER A 150 -2.53 13.34 -11.72
CA SER A 150 -1.98 12.23 -12.51
C SER A 150 -2.64 12.13 -13.89
N PRO A 151 -1.91 11.67 -14.92
CA PRO A 151 -2.51 11.37 -16.22
C PRO A 151 -3.68 10.40 -16.07
N VAL A 152 -4.73 10.62 -16.86
CA VAL A 152 -5.94 9.81 -16.82
C VAL A 152 -5.60 8.35 -17.11
N ASN A 153 -6.10 7.43 -16.29
CA ASN A 153 -5.85 5.98 -16.36
C ASN A 153 -4.38 5.55 -16.15
N SER A 154 -3.49 6.44 -15.70
CA SER A 154 -2.14 6.02 -15.30
C SER A 154 -2.17 5.08 -14.11
N ASP A 155 -1.16 4.20 -13.99
CA ASP A 155 -1.04 3.27 -12.86
C ASP A 155 -1.09 3.98 -11.50
N LEU A 156 -0.55 5.21 -11.43
CA LEU A 156 -0.58 6.03 -10.24
C LEU A 156 -2.00 6.48 -9.89
N GLN A 157 -2.76 6.98 -10.87
CA GLN A 157 -4.15 7.38 -10.67
C GLN A 157 -5.02 6.19 -10.26
N LEU A 158 -4.86 5.04 -10.94
CA LEU A 158 -5.61 3.82 -10.65
C LEU A 158 -5.30 3.26 -9.25
N ALA A 159 -4.03 3.28 -8.84
CA ALA A 159 -3.65 2.86 -7.49
C ALA A 159 -4.24 3.79 -6.41
N ALA A 160 -4.29 5.09 -6.67
CA ALA A 160 -4.87 6.07 -5.76
C ALA A 160 -6.40 5.91 -5.64
N LEU A 161 -7.09 5.68 -6.76
CA LEU A 161 -8.54 5.40 -6.79
C LEU A 161 -8.91 4.11 -6.04
N ARG A 162 -8.08 3.05 -6.13
CA ARG A 162 -8.30 1.81 -5.37
C ARG A 162 -8.22 2.05 -3.86
N LEU A 163 -7.19 2.76 -3.39
CA LEU A 163 -7.09 3.14 -1.98
C LEU A 163 -8.29 4.01 -1.56
N LEU A 164 -8.68 5.00 -2.37
CA LEU A 164 -9.82 5.86 -2.10
C LEU A 164 -11.13 5.06 -2.01
N THR A 165 -11.29 4.01 -2.82
CA THR A 165 -12.45 3.11 -2.77
C THR A 165 -12.55 2.45 -1.40
N ASN A 166 -11.45 1.94 -0.84
CA ASN A 166 -11.47 1.33 0.49
C ASN A 166 -11.74 2.35 1.60
N LEU A 167 -11.12 3.54 1.52
CA LEU A 167 -11.29 4.60 2.51
C LEU A 167 -12.67 5.28 2.45
N SER A 168 -13.44 5.08 1.38
CA SER A 168 -14.80 5.61 1.24
C SER A 168 -15.89 4.65 1.70
N VAL A 169 -15.58 3.40 2.06
CA VAL A 169 -16.60 2.42 2.46
C VAL A 169 -17.36 2.85 3.72
N THR A 170 -16.71 3.55 4.65
CA THR A 170 -17.34 3.96 5.92
C THR A 170 -17.72 5.43 5.92
N ASP A 171 -18.96 5.73 6.32
CA ASP A 171 -19.51 7.10 6.36
C ASP A 171 -18.68 8.08 7.22
N ASN A 172 -18.00 7.57 8.25
CA ASN A 172 -17.18 8.34 9.18
C ASN A 172 -16.15 9.27 8.51
N HIS A 173 -15.65 8.92 7.32
CA HIS A 173 -14.61 9.68 6.62
C HIS A 173 -15.08 10.30 5.31
N GLN A 174 -16.28 9.97 4.84
CA GLN A 174 -16.75 10.42 3.52
C GLN A 174 -16.95 11.92 3.42
N HIS A 175 -17.29 12.61 4.51
CA HIS A 175 -17.38 14.08 4.55
C HIS A 175 -16.06 14.77 4.18
N LEU A 176 -14.91 14.11 4.39
CA LEU A 176 -13.59 14.62 3.97
C LEU A 176 -13.42 14.61 2.45
N MET A 177 -14.28 13.91 1.72
CA MET A 177 -14.26 13.77 0.26
C MET A 177 -15.27 14.66 -0.46
N LYS A 178 -16.06 15.43 0.29
CA LYS A 178 -17.10 16.34 -0.25
C LYS A 178 -16.57 17.22 -1.38
N ASN A 179 -15.41 17.84 -1.17
CA ASN A 179 -14.82 18.75 -2.16
C ASN A 179 -14.28 18.04 -3.42
N SER A 180 -14.18 16.71 -3.40
CA SER A 180 -13.72 15.91 -4.53
C SER A 180 -14.86 15.32 -5.37
N ILE A 181 -16.12 15.52 -4.98
CA ILE A 181 -17.29 14.98 -5.72
C ILE A 181 -17.30 15.46 -7.17
N THR A 182 -17.14 16.77 -7.40
CA THR A 182 -17.09 17.35 -8.76
C THR A 182 -15.92 16.78 -9.58
N LEU A 183 -14.76 16.58 -8.95
CA LEU A 183 -13.59 15.98 -9.59
C LEU A 183 -13.89 14.53 -10.02
N LEU A 184 -14.44 13.72 -9.12
CA LEU A 184 -14.76 12.31 -9.37
C LEU A 184 -15.83 12.16 -10.46
N LEU A 185 -16.88 12.98 -10.44
CA LEU A 185 -17.90 12.98 -11.50
C LEU A 185 -17.30 13.39 -12.86
N SER A 186 -16.43 14.40 -12.88
CA SER A 186 -15.71 14.81 -14.09
C SER A 186 -14.81 13.69 -14.62
N LEU A 187 -14.12 12.99 -13.72
CA LEU A 187 -13.24 11.88 -14.07
C LEU A 187 -14.03 10.68 -14.60
N LEU A 188 -15.20 10.38 -14.04
CA LEU A 188 -16.06 9.29 -14.51
C LEU A 188 -16.44 9.50 -15.98
N ILE A 189 -16.76 10.73 -16.39
CA ILE A 189 -17.12 11.05 -17.78
C ILE A 189 -15.94 10.82 -18.74
N VAL A 190 -14.73 11.16 -18.33
CA VAL A 190 -13.54 11.11 -19.20
C VAL A 190 -12.93 9.71 -19.25
N SER A 191 -12.89 9.00 -18.12
CA SER A 191 -12.21 7.70 -17.99
C SER A 191 -13.13 6.50 -18.22
N ASN A 192 -14.43 6.61 -17.93
CA ASN A 192 -15.35 5.46 -17.76
C ASN A 192 -14.79 4.38 -16.81
N ASP A 193 -13.97 4.76 -15.82
CA ASP A 193 -13.33 3.82 -14.91
C ASP A 193 -14.30 3.35 -13.81
N ILE A 194 -14.41 2.02 -13.68
CA ILE A 194 -15.18 1.34 -12.63
C ILE A 194 -14.75 1.73 -11.22
N GLN A 195 -13.47 2.08 -11.00
CA GLN A 195 -12.99 2.50 -9.69
C GLN A 195 -13.60 3.84 -9.27
N VAL A 196 -13.71 4.79 -10.19
CA VAL A 196 -14.35 6.09 -9.93
C VAL A 196 -15.82 5.89 -9.57
N LEU A 197 -16.50 5.01 -10.33
CA LEU A 197 -17.89 4.65 -10.04
C LEU A 197 -18.06 4.04 -8.64
N LYS A 198 -17.17 3.15 -8.22
CA LYS A 198 -17.22 2.55 -6.88
C LYS A 198 -17.09 3.59 -5.77
N VAL A 199 -16.17 4.55 -5.91
CA VAL A 199 -16.04 5.64 -4.94
C VAL A 199 -17.34 6.45 -4.89
N LEU A 200 -17.90 6.83 -6.04
CA LEU A 200 -19.14 7.60 -6.10
C LEU A 200 -20.34 6.84 -5.52
N VAL A 201 -20.44 5.53 -5.73
CA VAL A 201 -21.47 4.68 -5.11
C VAL A 201 -21.34 4.69 -3.58
N ASN A 202 -20.13 4.54 -3.05
CA ASN A 202 -19.89 4.63 -1.61
C ASN A 202 -20.34 5.99 -1.06
N LEU A 203 -19.91 7.10 -1.68
CA LEU A 203 -20.30 8.45 -1.26
C LEU A 203 -21.82 8.70 -1.37
N SER A 204 -22.48 8.17 -2.40
CA SER A 204 -23.93 8.31 -2.60
C SER A 204 -24.77 7.57 -1.56
N SER A 205 -24.16 6.63 -0.82
CA SER A 205 -24.83 5.92 0.25
C SER A 205 -24.95 6.77 1.53
N ASN A 206 -24.25 7.90 1.61
CA ASN A 206 -24.32 8.84 2.71
C ASN A 206 -25.28 10.00 2.40
N PRO A 207 -26.41 10.12 3.12
CA PRO A 207 -27.39 11.18 2.90
C PRO A 207 -26.83 12.59 2.99
N ASP A 208 -25.81 12.82 3.82
CA ASP A 208 -25.21 14.14 4.03
C ASP A 208 -24.48 14.67 2.79
N LEU A 209 -24.14 13.79 1.84
CA LEU A 209 -23.45 14.13 0.59
C LEU A 209 -24.41 14.25 -0.61
N MET A 210 -25.69 13.94 -0.44
CA MET A 210 -26.65 13.88 -1.55
C MET A 210 -26.77 15.23 -2.28
N ASP A 211 -26.91 16.32 -1.53
CA ASP A 211 -27.01 17.67 -2.10
C ASP A 211 -25.75 18.05 -2.88
N ASP A 212 -24.57 17.70 -2.36
CA ASP A 212 -23.30 17.98 -3.04
C ASP A 212 -23.17 17.21 -4.34
N ILE A 213 -23.63 15.95 -4.37
CA ILE A 213 -23.64 15.10 -5.57
C ILE A 213 -24.59 15.68 -6.63
N VAL A 214 -25.81 16.05 -6.24
CA VAL A 214 -26.83 16.57 -7.17
C VAL A 214 -26.46 17.95 -7.71
N GLN A 215 -25.83 18.80 -6.91
CA GLN A 215 -25.47 20.17 -7.29
C GLN A 215 -24.12 20.27 -8.01
N ALA A 216 -23.33 19.19 -8.06
CA ALA A 216 -21.99 19.20 -8.64
C ALA A 216 -21.98 19.63 -10.11
N GLN A 217 -21.21 20.69 -10.40
CA GLN A 217 -21.06 21.24 -11.75
C GLN A 217 -19.88 20.58 -12.46
N VAL A 218 -20.18 19.53 -13.23
CA VAL A 218 -19.17 18.70 -13.89
C VAL A 218 -18.54 19.41 -15.08
N ASN A 219 -17.21 19.43 -15.14
CA ASN A 219 -16.47 20.04 -16.25
C ASN A 219 -15.47 19.04 -16.86
N LYS A 220 -15.75 18.61 -18.09
CA LYS A 220 -14.91 17.64 -18.82
C LYS A 220 -13.52 18.18 -19.16
N HIS A 221 -13.35 19.51 -19.13
CA HIS A 221 -12.09 20.16 -19.48
C HIS A 221 -11.00 20.06 -18.42
N VAL A 222 -11.36 19.67 -17.19
CA VAL A 222 -10.40 19.50 -16.08
C VAL A 222 -9.28 18.51 -16.43
N PHE A 223 -9.59 17.50 -17.25
CA PHE A 223 -8.64 16.42 -17.56
C PHE A 223 -8.07 16.44 -18.98
N TYR A 224 -8.41 17.42 -19.84
CA TYR A 224 -7.93 17.41 -21.24
C TYR A 224 -6.41 17.59 -21.36
N GLY A 225 -5.73 18.20 -20.38
CA GLY A 225 -4.27 18.26 -20.33
C GLY A 225 -3.60 17.00 -19.74
N LEU A 226 -4.41 16.06 -19.23
CA LEU A 226 -3.97 14.84 -18.55
C LEU A 226 -4.39 13.57 -19.31
N ALA A 227 -5.19 13.70 -20.36
CA ALA A 227 -5.46 12.64 -21.33
C ALA A 227 -4.31 12.61 -22.35
N ALA A 228 -3.45 11.60 -22.27
CA ALA A 228 -2.38 11.33 -23.23
C ALA A 228 -2.70 10.06 -24.03
#